data_AF-A0A388QXP8-F1
#
_entry.id   AF-A0A388QXP8-F1
#
_cell.length_a   1.000
_cell.length_b   1.000
_cell.length_c   1.000
_cell.angle_alpha   90.00
_cell.angle_beta   90.00
_cell.angle_gamma   90.00
#
_symmetry.space_group_name_H-M   'P 1'
#
loop_
_entity.id
_entity.type
_entity.pdbx_description
1 polymer ?
#
loop_
_entity_poly.entity_id
_entity_poly.type
_entity_poly.pdbx_seq_one_letter_code
_entity_poly.pdbx_strand_id
1 'polypeptide(L)'
;MRGSPLLLCGLVLAGALAAAPEPAKIPPLPALLPKPLTAKPMNDRFRLTERTRVVALDASLLDEATLLAGELSRNLSWKIPAESSQRVNPGDIVLGFDASLKPEAYR
;
A
#
# COMPACT_ATOMS: atom_id res chain seq x y z
N MET A 1 25.15 -2.11 57.88
CA MET A 1 24.04 -1.23 57.42
C MET A 1 24.34 -0.82 56.00
N ARG A 2 23.46 -1.22 55.06
CA ARG A 2 23.64 -1.08 53.60
C ARG A 2 23.33 0.36 53.19
N GLY A 3 24.28 1.03 52.54
CA GLY A 3 24.09 2.37 51.96
C GLY A 3 23.44 2.26 50.58
N SER A 4 22.24 2.82 50.43
CA SER A 4 21.52 2.95 49.17
C SER A 4 22.15 4.04 48.29
N PRO A 5 22.35 3.81 46.97
CA PRO A 5 22.62 4.85 46.01
C PRO A 5 21.36 5.11 45.17
N LEU A 6 20.67 6.24 45.35
CA LEU A 6 19.59 6.66 44.46
C LEU A 6 19.76 8.16 44.17
N LEU A 7 20.22 8.46 42.95
CA LEU A 7 19.40 9.04 41.87
C LEU A 7 19.23 10.56 41.99
N LEU A 8 20.18 11.30 41.41
CA LEU A 8 19.99 12.71 41.04
C LEU A 8 20.71 13.02 39.71
N CYS A 9 20.32 12.32 38.65
CA CYS A 9 20.54 12.78 37.27
C CYS A 9 19.21 13.29 36.73
N GLY A 10 18.79 14.46 37.22
CA GLY A 10 17.69 15.23 36.62
C GLY A 10 18.17 15.89 35.33
N LEU A 11 18.22 15.13 34.24
CA LEU A 11 18.42 15.68 32.90
C LEU A 11 17.04 16.01 32.32
N VAL A 12 16.64 17.27 32.44
CA VAL A 12 15.42 17.81 31.81
C VAL A 12 15.63 17.78 30.30
N LEU A 13 15.05 16.77 29.65
CA LEU A 13 14.97 16.67 28.20
C LEU A 13 13.94 17.68 27.70
N ALA A 14 14.38 18.92 27.44
CA ALA A 14 13.61 19.91 26.71
C ALA A 14 13.46 19.43 25.25
N GLY A 15 12.44 18.62 25.00
CA GLY A 15 12.04 18.20 23.66
C GLY A 15 11.61 19.43 22.87
N ALA A 16 12.42 19.78 21.86
CA ALA A 16 12.03 20.76 20.85
C ALA A 16 10.71 20.31 20.20
N LEU A 17 9.70 21.17 20.29
CA LEU A 17 8.40 21.00 19.69
C LEU A 17 8.58 20.96 18.17
N ALA A 18 8.58 19.76 17.60
CA ALA A 18 8.65 19.57 16.16
C ALA A 18 7.47 20.31 15.50
N ALA A 19 7.78 21.22 14.58
CA ALA A 19 6.79 21.83 13.71
C ALA A 19 5.95 20.73 13.07
N ALA A 20 4.64 20.75 13.32
CA ALA A 20 3.72 19.81 12.70
C ALA A 20 3.87 19.93 11.17
N PRO A 21 4.11 18.83 10.44
CA PRO A 21 4.21 18.90 9.00
C PRO A 21 2.88 19.41 8.43
N GLU A 22 2.96 20.46 7.63
CA GLU A 22 1.85 21.01 6.85
C GLU A 22 1.15 19.86 6.10
N PRO A 23 -0.20 19.79 6.07
CA PRO A 23 -0.89 18.68 5.41
C PRO A 23 -0.51 18.66 3.93
N ALA A 24 0.24 17.62 3.55
CA ALA A 24 0.74 17.46 2.20
C ALA A 24 -0.41 17.60 1.20
N LYS A 25 -0.31 18.60 0.32
CA LYS A 25 -1.28 18.86 -0.73
C LYS A 25 -1.50 17.57 -1.51
N ILE A 26 -2.76 17.16 -1.54
CA ILE A 26 -3.22 15.91 -2.13
C ILE A 26 -2.83 15.90 -3.63
N PRO A 27 -1.98 14.96 -4.11
CA PRO A 27 -1.58 14.92 -5.52
C PRO A 27 -2.79 14.63 -6.42
N PRO A 28 -2.89 15.22 -7.62
CA PRO A 28 -3.99 14.96 -8.56
C PRO A 28 -4.00 13.49 -9.00
N LEU A 29 -5.16 13.00 -9.43
CA LEU A 29 -5.27 11.67 -10.04
C LEU A 29 -4.40 11.61 -11.30
N PRO A 30 -3.73 10.47 -11.57
CA PRO A 30 -2.92 10.32 -12.77
C PRO A 30 -3.79 10.40 -14.02
N ALA A 31 -3.26 11.01 -15.08
CA ALA A 31 -3.92 11.02 -16.38
C ALA A 31 -3.80 9.62 -17.02
N LEU A 32 -4.92 8.99 -17.31
CA LEU A 32 -4.98 7.65 -17.92
C LEU A 32 -5.20 7.75 -19.43
N LEU A 33 -4.37 7.02 -20.18
CA LEU A 33 -4.46 6.87 -21.63
C LEU A 33 -4.37 5.37 -21.99
N PRO A 34 -5.33 4.82 -22.76
CA PRO A 34 -6.59 5.43 -23.19
C PRO A 34 -7.50 5.80 -22.00
N LYS A 35 -8.45 6.71 -22.22
CA LYS A 35 -9.39 7.12 -21.16
C LYS A 35 -10.31 5.93 -20.80
N PRO A 36 -10.54 5.65 -19.51
CA PRO A 36 -11.53 4.66 -19.11
C PRO A 36 -12.92 5.01 -19.65
N LEU A 37 -13.69 4.01 -20.06
CA LEU A 37 -15.08 4.19 -20.52
C LEU A 37 -15.97 4.78 -19.43
N THR A 38 -15.69 4.45 -18.17
CA THR A 38 -16.42 4.96 -17.00
C THR A 38 -15.46 5.06 -15.82
N ALA A 39 -15.47 6.20 -15.14
CA ALA A 39 -14.71 6.43 -13.91
C ALA A 39 -15.57 7.25 -12.95
N LYS A 40 -15.83 6.71 -11.75
CA LYS A 40 -16.53 7.42 -10.68
C LYS A 40 -15.51 7.78 -9.60
N PRO A 41 -15.15 9.05 -9.40
CA PRO A 41 -14.25 9.42 -8.32
C PRO A 41 -14.92 9.11 -6.98
N MET A 42 -14.20 8.40 -6.11
CA MET A 42 -14.56 8.24 -4.71
C MET A 42 -13.62 9.08 -3.85
N ASN A 43 -14.14 9.64 -2.76
CA ASN A 43 -13.35 10.52 -1.89
C ASN A 43 -12.28 9.76 -1.08
N ASP A 44 -12.37 8.43 -1.03
CA ASP A 44 -11.42 7.58 -0.34
C ASP A 44 -10.22 7.23 -1.23
N ARG A 45 -9.03 7.26 -0.63
CA ARG A 45 -7.78 6.89 -1.31
C ARG A 45 -7.29 5.55 -0.81
N PHE A 46 -7.02 4.66 -1.75
CA PHE A 46 -6.24 3.47 -1.49
C PHE A 46 -4.78 3.88 -1.24
N ARG A 47 -4.22 3.48 -0.09
CA ARG A 47 -2.82 3.73 0.27
C ARG A 47 -2.04 2.43 0.18
N LEU A 48 -1.06 2.41 -0.72
CA LEU A 48 -0.07 1.34 -0.77
C LEU A 48 0.83 1.42 0.46
N THR A 49 1.19 0.27 1.01
CA THR A 49 2.10 0.15 2.16
C THR A 49 3.10 -0.97 1.90
N GLU A 50 4.15 -1.06 2.72
CA GLU A 50 5.10 -2.18 2.68
C GLU A 50 4.45 -3.55 2.96
N ARG A 51 3.22 -3.57 3.49
CA ARG A 51 2.43 -4.78 3.71
C ARG A 51 1.52 -5.14 2.54
N THR A 52 1.44 -4.29 1.52
CA THR A 52 0.64 -4.57 0.32
C THR A 52 1.20 -5.78 -0.41
N ARG A 53 0.29 -6.64 -0.88
CA ARG A 53 0.58 -7.86 -1.63
C ARG A 53 -0.25 -7.86 -2.91
N VAL A 54 0.20 -8.58 -3.93
CA VAL A 54 -0.59 -8.86 -5.13
C VAL A 54 -1.17 -10.27 -5.00
N VAL A 55 -2.49 -10.40 -5.02
CA VAL A 55 -3.19 -11.67 -4.81
C VAL A 55 -3.94 -12.06 -6.08
N ALA A 56 -3.62 -13.22 -6.64
CA ALA A 56 -4.37 -13.84 -7.71
C ALA A 56 -5.45 -14.76 -7.13
N LEU A 57 -6.72 -14.50 -7.44
CA LEU A 57 -7.83 -15.35 -7.01
C LEU A 57 -7.86 -16.70 -7.73
N ASP A 58 -7.19 -16.80 -8.88
CA ASP A 58 -7.02 -18.04 -9.63
C ASP A 58 -5.52 -18.29 -9.89
N ALA A 59 -5.09 -19.55 -9.85
CA ALA A 59 -3.68 -19.90 -10.05
C ALA A 59 -3.17 -19.56 -11.45
N SER A 60 -4.05 -19.52 -12.46
CA SER A 60 -3.70 -19.13 -13.82
C SER A 60 -3.34 -17.64 -13.98
N LEU A 61 -3.64 -16.81 -12.97
CA LEU A 61 -3.25 -15.39 -12.92
C LEU A 61 -1.98 -15.14 -12.09
N LEU A 62 -1.30 -16.20 -11.62
CA LEU A 62 -0.15 -16.05 -10.74
C LEU A 62 1.06 -15.43 -11.43
N ASP A 63 1.25 -15.72 -12.72
CA ASP A 63 2.34 -15.14 -13.51
C ASP A 63 2.13 -13.63 -13.69
N GLU A 64 0.90 -13.20 -13.99
CA GLU A 64 0.52 -11.79 -14.08
C GLU A 64 0.66 -11.08 -12.73
N ALA A 65 0.24 -11.72 -11.64
CA ALA A 65 0.43 -11.19 -10.29
C ALA A 65 1.92 -11.01 -9.97
N THR A 66 2.76 -11.96 -10.37
CA THR A 66 4.21 -11.93 -10.15
C THR A 66 4.87 -10.81 -10.96
N LEU A 67 4.47 -10.64 -12.22
CA LEU A 67 4.96 -9.53 -13.06
C LEU A 67 4.58 -8.17 -12.46
N LEU A 68 3.32 -8.00 -12.05
CA LEU A 68 2.86 -6.76 -11.42
C LEU A 68 3.61 -6.47 -10.11
N ALA A 69 3.76 -7.47 -9.25
CA ALA A 69 4.49 -7.34 -8.00
C ALA A 69 5.97 -6.97 -8.23
N GLY A 70 6.58 -7.53 -9.28
CA GLY A 70 7.95 -7.19 -9.70
C GLY A 70 8.09 -5.73 -10.12
N GLU A 71 7.17 -5.21 -10.94
CA GLU A 71 7.15 -3.80 -11.35
C GLU A 71 6.92 -2.86 -10.17
N LEU A 72 5.93 -3.16 -9.32
CA LEU A 72 5.64 -2.35 -8.14
C LEU A 72 6.83 -2.33 -7.18
N SER A 73 7.48 -3.47 -6.97
CA SER A 73 8.66 -3.57 -6.10
C SER A 73 9.80 -2.67 -6.58
N ARG A 74 10.06 -2.64 -7.90
CA ARG A 74 11.09 -1.76 -8.50
C ARG A 74 10.77 -0.29 -8.34
N ASN A 75 9.52 0.10 -8.60
CA ASN A 75 9.11 1.51 -8.58
C ASN A 75 8.95 2.07 -7.16
N LEU A 76 8.60 1.22 -6.18
CA LEU A 76 8.35 1.63 -4.80
C LEU A 76 9.54 1.35 -3.87
N SER A 77 10.57 0.65 -4.34
CA SER A 77 11.69 0.16 -3.52
C SER A 77 11.24 -0.72 -2.33
N TRP A 78 10.10 -1.40 -2.46
CA TRP A 78 9.55 -2.31 -1.46
C TRP A 78 9.60 -3.75 -1.96
N LYS A 79 9.58 -4.72 -1.05
CA LYS A 79 9.40 -6.13 -1.42
C LYS A 79 7.91 -6.47 -1.41
N ILE A 80 7.25 -6.36 -2.55
CA ILE A 80 5.83 -6.69 -2.69
C ILE A 80 5.72 -8.16 -3.12
N PRO A 81 5.12 -9.05 -2.31
CA PRO A 81 4.94 -10.44 -2.70
C PRO A 81 3.73 -10.61 -3.62
N ALA A 82 3.80 -11.63 -4.49
CA ALA A 82 2.67 -12.15 -5.24
C ALA A 82 2.31 -13.55 -4.75
N GLU A 83 1.03 -13.87 -4.64
CA GLU A 83 0.55 -15.21 -4.27
C GLU A 83 -0.81 -15.51 -4.91
N SER A 84 -1.12 -16.80 -5.09
CA SER A 84 -2.49 -17.24 -5.38
C SER A 84 -3.18 -17.57 -4.07
N SER A 85 -4.34 -16.96 -3.82
CA SER A 85 -5.06 -17.12 -2.56
C SER A 85 -6.51 -16.70 -2.69
N GLN A 86 -7.42 -17.42 -2.02
CA GLN A 86 -8.81 -17.01 -1.83
C GLN A 86 -8.95 -16.02 -0.66
N ARG A 87 -7.90 -15.83 0.15
CA ARG A 87 -7.90 -14.92 1.29
C ARG A 87 -7.34 -13.56 0.85
N VAL A 88 -8.23 -12.58 0.77
CA VAL A 88 -7.90 -11.19 0.46
C VAL A 88 -8.04 -10.30 1.70
N ASN A 89 -7.16 -9.30 1.82
CA ASN A 89 -7.24 -8.26 2.83
C ASN A 89 -7.52 -6.90 2.17
N PRO A 90 -8.08 -5.91 2.90
CA PRO A 90 -8.38 -4.60 2.35
C PRO A 90 -7.18 -3.82 1.77
N GLY A 91 -5.94 -4.23 2.06
CA GLY A 91 -4.71 -3.61 1.54
C GLY A 91 -4.02 -4.39 0.42
N ASP A 92 -4.63 -5.49 -0.04
CA ASP A 92 -4.11 -6.31 -1.14
C ASP A 92 -4.58 -5.75 -2.50
N ILE A 93 -3.74 -5.90 -3.53
CA ILE A 93 -4.13 -5.69 -4.93
C ILE A 93 -4.60 -7.04 -5.47
N VAL A 94 -5.82 -7.12 -5.98
CA VAL A 94 -6.45 -8.40 -6.32
C VAL A 94 -6.63 -8.55 -7.83
N LEU A 95 -6.16 -9.66 -8.38
CA LEU A 95 -6.40 -10.07 -9.76
C LEU A 95 -7.40 -11.23 -9.79
N GLY A 96 -8.42 -11.13 -10.64
CA GLY A 96 -9.43 -12.16 -10.79
C GLY A 96 -10.11 -12.08 -12.14
N PHE A 97 -10.63 -13.22 -12.59
CA PHE A 97 -11.48 -13.26 -13.79
C PHE A 97 -12.92 -12.91 -13.45
N ASP A 98 -13.53 -12.16 -14.36
CA ASP A 98 -14.96 -11.90 -14.33
C ASP A 98 -15.60 -12.30 -15.66
N ALA A 99 -16.32 -13.41 -15.63
CA ALA A 99 -17.00 -13.96 -16.79
C ALA A 99 -18.16 -13.08 -17.30
N SER A 100 -18.59 -12.06 -16.55
CA SER A 100 -19.61 -11.10 -17.01
C SER A 100 -19.07 -10.01 -17.95
N LEU A 101 -17.74 -9.88 -18.05
CA LEU A 101 -17.11 -8.90 -18.91
C LEU A 101 -16.92 -9.42 -20.33
N LYS A 102 -16.91 -8.49 -21.30
CA LYS A 102 -16.47 -8.79 -22.67
C LYS A 102 -14.98 -9.17 -22.66
N PRO A 103 -14.50 -9.90 -23.68
CA PRO A 103 -13.07 -10.07 -23.90
C PRO A 103 -12.35 -8.71 -23.85
N GLU A 104 -11.16 -8.66 -23.24
CA GLU A 104 -10.31 -7.47 -23.04
C GLU A 104 -10.85 -6.39 -22.07
N ALA A 105 -12.07 -6.52 -21.54
CA ALA A 105 -12.59 -5.57 -20.56
C ALA A 105 -12.09 -5.88 -19.13
N TYR A 106 -11.96 -4.83 -18.32
CA TYR A 106 -11.55 -4.88 -16.91
C TYR A 106 -12.39 -3.92 -16.06
N ARG A 107 -12.38 -4.09 -14.73
CA ARG A 107 -13.01 -3.19 -13.77
C ARG A 107 -12.26 -3.12 -12.44
#